data_AF-A0A9E0Y9Y6-F1
#
_entry.id   AF-A0A9E0Y9Y6-F1
#
_cell.length_a   1.000
_cell.length_b   1.000
_cell.length_c   1.000
_cell.angle_alpha   90.00
_cell.angle_beta   90.00
_cell.angle_gamma   90.00
#
_symmetry.space_group_name_H-M   'P 1'
#
loop_
_entity.id
_entity.type
_entity.pdbx_description
1 polymer ?
#
loop_
_entity_poly.entity_id
_entity_poly.type
_entity_poly.pdbx_seq_one_letter_code
_entity_poly.pdbx_strand_id
1 'polypeptide(L)'
;MKKRPKLNEDIIERAVNALRTLAPDAKFKGIGLGDLAPQFERCLAPRRRLAEYDLLEAEQIAIREHEDEIALEMIEKIVLGVIADDAYGKDSALYEALGFVRESNRKTGLTRRKKNEVKEMP
;
A
#
# COMPACT_ATOMS: atom_id res chain seq x y z
N MET A 1 0.71 -7.71 29.66
CA MET A 1 1.21 -8.90 28.95
C MET A 1 1.84 -8.44 27.64
N LYS A 2 3.09 -8.80 27.32
CA LYS A 2 3.75 -8.32 26.08
C LYS A 2 3.03 -8.89 24.85
N LYS A 3 2.70 -8.04 23.87
CA LYS A 3 2.02 -8.44 22.62
C LYS A 3 2.98 -9.28 21.76
N ARG A 4 2.88 -10.61 21.82
CA ARG A 4 3.65 -11.55 20.97
C ARG A 4 2.68 -12.46 20.20
N PRO A 5 2.10 -12.01 19.08
CA PRO A 5 1.02 -12.72 18.40
C PRO A 5 1.37 -14.14 17.96
N LYS A 6 2.58 -14.36 17.42
CA LYS A 6 3.06 -15.69 17.01
C LYS A 6 3.25 -16.62 18.20
N LEU A 7 3.96 -16.17 19.24
CA LEU A 7 4.13 -16.95 20.46
C LEU A 7 2.79 -17.32 21.11
N ASN A 8 1.82 -16.40 21.11
CA ASN A 8 0.49 -16.66 21.65
C ASN A 8 -0.26 -17.72 20.83
N GLU A 9 -0.12 -17.71 19.51
CA GLU A 9 -0.67 -18.73 18.62
C GLU A 9 -0.07 -20.11 18.92
N ASP A 10 1.26 -20.21 18.98
CA ASP A 10 1.96 -21.46 19.28
C ASP A 10 1.56 -22.05 20.65
N ILE A 11 1.31 -21.18 21.64
CA ILE A 11 0.88 -21.60 22.98
C ILE A 11 -0.53 -22.18 22.92
N ILE A 12 -1.46 -21.49 22.24
CA ILE A 12 -2.86 -21.93 22.17
C ILE A 12 -2.97 -23.20 21.33
N GLU A 13 -2.25 -23.29 20.21
CA GLU A 13 -2.21 -24.48 19.36
C GLU A 13 -1.73 -25.70 20.13
N ARG A 14 -0.62 -25.57 20.88
CA ARG A 14 -0.11 -26.65 21.74
C ARG A 14 -1.12 -27.08 22.79
N ALA A 15 -1.83 -26.13 23.40
CA ALA A 15 -2.85 -26.45 24.40
C ALA A 15 -4.06 -27.19 23.78
N VAL A 16 -4.55 -26.75 22.62
CA VAL A 16 -5.63 -27.42 21.88
C VAL A 16 -5.22 -28.84 21.48
N ASN A 17 -4.01 -29.01 20.92
CA ASN A 17 -3.51 -30.31 20.51
C ASN A 17 -3.28 -31.25 21.70
N ALA A 18 -2.73 -30.75 22.81
CA ALA A 18 -2.54 -31.54 24.02
C ALA A 18 -3.88 -32.02 24.59
N LEU A 19 -4.89 -31.15 24.70
CA LEU A 19 -6.22 -31.52 25.17
C LEU A 19 -6.90 -32.51 24.21
N ARG A 20 -6.81 -32.28 22.90
CA ARG A 20 -7.37 -33.17 21.88
C ARG A 20 -6.80 -34.59 21.97
N THR A 21 -5.50 -34.72 22.22
CA THR A 21 -4.82 -36.02 22.23
C THR A 21 -4.89 -36.73 23.58
N LEU A 22 -4.72 -35.99 24.68
CA LEU A 22 -4.51 -36.59 26.00
C LEU A 22 -5.76 -36.58 26.87
N ALA A 23 -6.68 -35.63 26.64
CA ALA A 23 -7.81 -35.41 27.53
C ALA A 23 -9.02 -34.74 26.83
N PRO A 24 -9.58 -35.35 25.76
CA PRO A 24 -10.58 -34.71 24.92
C PRO A 24 -11.89 -34.37 25.68
N ASP A 25 -12.25 -35.21 26.65
CA ASP A 25 -13.48 -35.06 27.45
C ASP A 25 -13.24 -34.33 28.78
N ALA A 26 -11.99 -34.01 29.12
CA ALA A 26 -11.68 -33.38 30.39
C ALA A 26 -12.10 -31.91 30.42
N LYS A 27 -12.57 -31.48 31.60
CA LYS A 27 -12.87 -30.09 31.91
C LYS A 27 -12.03 -29.61 33.07
N PHE A 28 -11.31 -28.52 32.86
CA PHE A 28 -10.50 -27.87 33.89
C PHE A 28 -11.17 -26.56 34.27
N LYS A 29 -11.63 -26.44 35.52
CA LYS A 29 -12.46 -25.31 35.98
C LYS A 29 -13.69 -25.06 35.07
N GLY A 30 -14.28 -26.15 34.56
CA GLY A 30 -15.45 -26.10 33.68
C GLY A 30 -15.15 -25.82 32.20
N ILE A 31 -13.90 -25.51 31.84
CA ILE A 31 -13.48 -25.24 30.46
C ILE A 31 -12.87 -26.52 29.86
N GLY A 32 -13.33 -26.93 28.68
CA GLY A 32 -12.80 -28.09 27.96
C GLY A 32 -12.37 -27.77 26.53
N LEU A 33 -12.04 -28.82 25.78
CA LEU A 33 -11.68 -28.70 24.36
C LEU A 33 -12.78 -28.02 23.53
N GLY A 34 -14.06 -28.27 23.86
CA GLY A 34 -15.23 -27.68 23.20
C GLY A 34 -15.31 -26.16 23.32
N ASP A 35 -14.72 -25.57 24.37
CA ASP A 35 -14.68 -24.12 24.54
C ASP A 35 -13.42 -23.52 23.89
N LEU A 36 -12.28 -24.22 24.04
CA LEU A 36 -10.98 -23.73 23.61
C LEU A 36 -10.80 -23.76 22.09
N ALA A 37 -11.24 -24.83 21.41
CA ALA A 37 -11.04 -24.96 19.96
C ALA A 37 -11.77 -23.86 19.15
N PRO A 38 -13.06 -23.53 19.42
CA PRO A 38 -13.70 -22.40 18.76
C PRO A 38 -13.04 -21.05 19.07
N GLN A 39 -12.52 -20.87 20.30
CA GLN A 39 -11.80 -19.66 20.65
C GLN A 39 -10.47 -19.55 19.88
N PHE A 40 -9.78 -20.67 19.66
CA PHE A 40 -8.57 -20.69 18.87
C PHE A 40 -8.84 -20.35 17.40
N GLU A 41 -9.91 -20.88 16.79
CA GLU A 41 -10.29 -20.49 15.42
C GLU A 41 -10.61 -18.99 15.31
N ARG A 42 -11.31 -18.41 16.31
CA ARG A 42 -11.53 -16.95 16.37
C ARG A 42 -10.23 -16.15 16.45
N CYS A 43 -9.19 -16.70 17.07
CA CYS A 43 -7.85 -16.11 17.08
C CYS A 43 -7.14 -16.23 15.72
N LEU A 44 -7.31 -17.35 15.01
CA LEU A 44 -6.66 -17.58 13.71
C LEU A 44 -7.28 -16.77 12.57
N ALA A 45 -8.60 -16.58 12.58
CA ALA A 45 -9.30 -15.92 11.47
C ALA A 45 -8.78 -14.50 11.14
N PRO A 46 -8.50 -13.60 12.10
CA PRO A 46 -7.84 -12.32 11.81
C PRO A 46 -6.44 -12.45 11.24
N ARG A 47 -5.66 -13.46 11.68
CA ARG A 47 -4.29 -13.68 11.17
C ARG A 47 -4.29 -14.09 9.70
N ARG A 48 -5.20 -15.00 9.32
CA ARG A 48 -5.40 -15.42 7.92
C ARG A 48 -5.80 -14.23 7.05
N ARG A 49 -6.76 -13.42 7.50
CA ARG A 49 -7.19 -12.20 6.79
C ARG A 49 -6.06 -11.19 6.61
N LEU A 50 -5.20 -11.00 7.61
CA LEU A 50 -4.04 -10.11 7.46
C LEU A 50 -3.07 -10.63 6.39
N ALA A 51 -2.78 -11.93 6.38
CA ALA A 51 -1.93 -12.51 5.35
C ALA A 51 -2.56 -12.38 3.94
N GLU A 52 -3.89 -12.51 3.82
CA GLU A 52 -4.61 -12.25 2.57
C GLU A 52 -4.49 -10.78 2.13
N TYR A 53 -4.60 -9.84 3.07
CA TYR A 53 -4.42 -8.41 2.76
C TYR A 53 -2.99 -8.08 2.35
N ASP A 54 -1.98 -8.67 2.99
CA ASP A 54 -0.57 -8.46 2.61
C ASP A 54 -0.31 -8.93 1.16
N LEU A 55 -0.93 -10.04 0.75
CA LEU A 55 -0.85 -10.54 -0.63
C LEU A 55 -1.56 -9.61 -1.62
N LEU A 56 -2.77 -9.17 -1.26
CA LEU A 56 -3.55 -8.26 -2.11
C LEU A 56 -2.82 -6.91 -2.26
N GLU A 57 -2.24 -6.39 -1.18
CA GLU A 57 -1.47 -5.15 -1.22
C GLU A 57 -0.28 -5.27 -2.18
N ALA A 58 0.50 -6.35 -2.07
CA ALA A 58 1.62 -6.60 -2.97
C ALA A 58 1.19 -6.71 -4.44
N GLU A 59 0.08 -7.40 -4.72
CA GLU A 59 -0.49 -7.50 -6.06
C GLU A 59 -0.91 -6.13 -6.61
N GLN A 60 -1.65 -5.34 -5.82
CA GLN A 60 -2.12 -4.02 -6.26
C GLN A 60 -0.98 -3.02 -6.46
N ILE A 61 0.09 -3.11 -5.65
CA ILE A 61 1.30 -2.32 -5.87
C ILE A 61 1.93 -2.66 -7.22
N ALA A 62 2.09 -3.94 -7.54
CA ALA A 62 2.68 -4.38 -8.80
C ALA A 62 1.84 -3.95 -10.00
N ILE A 63 0.50 -4.08 -9.92
CA ILE A 63 -0.41 -3.61 -10.96
C ILE A 63 -0.29 -2.10 -11.14
N ARG A 64 -0.32 -1.32 -10.05
CA ARG A 64 -0.18 0.13 -10.11
C ARG A 64 1.13 0.54 -10.77
N GLU A 65 2.25 -0.05 -10.37
CA GLU A 65 3.57 0.27 -10.93
C GLU A 65 3.63 -0.03 -12.44
N HIS A 66 3.03 -1.14 -12.87
CA HIS A 66 2.96 -1.50 -14.28
C HIS A 66 2.09 -0.53 -15.10
N GLU A 67 0.89 -0.21 -14.61
CA GLU A 67 -0.02 0.71 -15.29
C GLU A 67 0.52 2.15 -15.31
N ASP A 68 1.19 2.57 -14.24
CA ASP A 68 1.87 3.88 -14.18
C ASP A 68 3.00 3.96 -15.22
N GLU A 69 3.81 2.89 -15.37
CA GLU A 69 4.86 2.83 -16.40
C GLU A 69 4.27 2.98 -17.81
N ILE A 70 3.21 2.23 -18.12
CA ILE A 70 2.51 2.31 -19.41
C ILE A 70 1.97 3.73 -19.64
N ALA A 71 1.32 4.32 -18.63
CA ALA A 71 0.78 5.67 -18.73
C ALA A 71 1.89 6.71 -18.97
N LEU A 72 3.03 6.58 -18.28
CA LEU A 72 4.17 7.47 -18.46
C LEU A 72 4.77 7.34 -19.86
N GLU A 73 4.90 6.13 -20.41
CA GLU A 73 5.32 5.93 -21.80
C GLU A 73 4.37 6.59 -22.82
N MET A 74 3.06 6.51 -22.57
CA MET A 74 2.05 7.16 -23.41
C MET A 74 2.19 8.68 -23.34
N ILE A 75 2.37 9.23 -22.14
CA ILE A 75 2.60 10.66 -21.93
C ILE A 75 3.88 11.11 -22.64
N GLU A 76 4.96 10.34 -22.58
CA GLU A 76 6.20 10.65 -23.28
C GLU A 76 5.97 10.74 -24.80
N LYS A 77 5.24 9.78 -25.38
CA LYS A 77 4.87 9.80 -26.81
C LYS A 77 4.03 11.02 -27.16
N ILE A 78 3.07 11.39 -26.30
CA ILE A 78 2.27 12.61 -26.47
C ILE A 78 3.17 13.85 -26.47
N VAL A 79 4.08 13.95 -25.52
CA VAL A 79 5.00 15.09 -25.40
C VAL A 79 5.88 15.20 -26.64
N LEU A 80 6.42 14.09 -27.15
CA LEU A 80 7.19 14.06 -28.39
C LEU A 80 6.34 14.52 -29.58
N GLY A 81 5.08 14.09 -29.65
CA GLY A 81 4.13 14.55 -30.66
C GLY A 81 3.88 16.06 -30.58
N VAL A 82 3.60 16.59 -29.38
CA VAL A 82 3.41 18.04 -29.14
C VAL A 82 4.64 18.84 -29.55
N ILE A 83 5.85 18.32 -29.33
CA ILE A 83 7.10 18.98 -29.73
C ILE A 83 7.25 19.02 -31.26
N ALA A 84 6.81 17.98 -31.96
CA ALA A 84 6.96 17.82 -33.40
C ALA A 84 5.81 18.44 -34.24
N ASP A 85 4.73 18.89 -33.58
CA ASP A 85 3.54 19.43 -34.24
C ASP A 85 3.70 20.92 -34.59
N ASP A 86 3.32 21.29 -35.82
CA ASP A 86 3.46 22.66 -36.35
C ASP A 86 2.49 23.67 -35.70
N ALA A 87 1.33 23.23 -35.23
CA ALA A 87 0.36 24.08 -34.52
C ALA A 87 0.68 24.20 -33.03
N TYR A 88 1.37 23.19 -32.47
CA TYR A 88 1.91 23.21 -31.12
C TYR A 88 3.44 23.41 -31.14
N GLY A 89 4.17 22.75 -30.25
CA GLY A 89 5.62 22.91 -30.09
C GLY A 89 6.04 23.29 -28.68
N LYS A 90 7.36 23.45 -28.49
CA LYS A 90 8.03 23.66 -27.19
C LYS A 90 7.68 24.98 -26.49
N ASP A 91 7.03 25.92 -27.17
CA ASP A 91 6.56 27.20 -26.60
C ASP A 91 5.03 27.27 -26.47
N SER A 92 4.32 26.19 -26.78
CA SER A 92 2.86 26.14 -26.70
C SER A 92 2.37 26.12 -25.25
N ALA A 93 1.13 26.59 -25.05
CA ALA A 93 0.47 26.51 -23.74
C ALA A 93 0.19 25.07 -23.30
N LEU A 94 -0.02 24.16 -24.25
CA LEU A 94 -0.21 22.74 -23.98
C LEU A 94 1.08 22.11 -23.41
N TYR A 95 2.25 22.44 -23.98
CA TYR A 95 3.53 21.96 -23.45
C TYR A 95 3.78 22.40 -22.00
N GLU A 96 3.39 23.63 -21.66
CA GLU A 96 3.44 24.12 -20.27
C GLU A 96 2.45 23.42 -19.35
N ALA A 97 1.21 23.20 -19.81
CA ALA A 97 0.17 22.53 -19.04
C ALA A 97 0.53 21.06 -18.72
N LEU A 98 1.32 20.40 -19.59
CA LEU A 98 1.89 19.08 -19.34
C LEU A 98 3.02 19.08 -18.29
N GLY A 99 3.36 20.23 -17.72
CA GLY A 99 4.34 20.38 -16.65
C GLY A 99 5.76 20.75 -17.12
N PHE A 100 5.95 20.96 -18.43
CA PHE A 100 7.26 21.34 -18.97
C PHE A 100 7.45 22.86 -19.01
N VAL A 101 8.69 23.31 -18.89
CA VAL A 101 9.01 24.73 -19.07
C VAL A 101 9.17 25.04 -20.55
N ARG A 102 8.40 26.01 -21.05
CA ARG A 102 8.49 26.55 -22.42
C ARG A 102 9.91 26.99 -22.77
N GLU A 103 10.33 26.79 -24.02
CA GLU A 103 11.69 27.11 -24.49
C GLU A 103 12.07 28.60 -24.30
N SER A 104 11.15 29.50 -24.66
CA SER A 104 11.23 30.94 -24.44
C SER A 104 11.50 31.30 -22.97
N ASN A 105 10.89 30.56 -22.04
CA ASN A 105 11.07 30.75 -20.60
C ASN A 105 12.37 30.13 -20.09
N ARG A 106 12.89 29.06 -20.71
CA ARG A 106 14.17 28.43 -20.32
C ARG A 106 15.38 29.32 -20.58
N LYS A 107 15.33 30.21 -21.58
CA LYS A 107 16.40 31.18 -21.88
C LYS A 107 16.48 32.29 -20.83
N THR A 108 15.40 32.52 -20.10
CA THR A 108 15.40 33.43 -18.97
C THR A 108 15.93 32.66 -17.77
N GLY A 109 17.15 32.92 -17.32
CA GLY A 109 17.67 32.39 -16.04
C GLY A 109 16.87 32.85 -14.80
N LEU A 110 15.66 33.38 -14.99
CA LEU A 110 14.73 33.76 -13.94
C LEU A 110 14.02 32.51 -13.41
N THR A 111 14.65 31.87 -12.43
CA THR A 111 13.92 31.04 -11.48
C THR A 111 12.95 31.94 -10.70
N ARG A 112 11.65 31.85 -10.98
CA ARG A 112 10.63 32.50 -10.16
C ARG A 112 10.57 31.76 -8.83
N ARG A 113 11.30 32.25 -7.82
CA ARG A 113 11.18 31.76 -6.44
C ARG A 113 9.71 31.87 -6.04
N LYS A 114 9.05 30.73 -5.78
CA LYS A 114 7.76 30.73 -5.10
C LYS A 114 8.01 31.40 -3.75
N LYS A 115 7.44 32.59 -3.55
CA LYS A 115 7.43 33.27 -2.26
C LYS A 115 6.69 32.33 -1.33
N ASN A 116 7.42 31.69 -0.40
CA ASN A 116 6.83 30.97 0.70
C ASN A 116 5.79 31.89 1.33
N GLU A 117 4.52 31.53 1.24
CA GLU A 117 3.51 32.06 2.14
C GLU A 117 3.90 31.58 3.54
N VAL A 118 4.68 32.40 4.21
CA VAL A 118 4.78 32.39 5.66
C VAL A 118 3.39 32.76 6.16
N LYS A 119 2.57 31.74 6.42
CA LYS A 119 1.48 31.87 7.37
C LYS A 119 2.05 31.52 8.73
N GLU A 120 2.48 32.56 9.43
CA GLU A 120 2.50 32.53 10.89
C GLU A 120 1.06 32.27 11.39
N MET A 121 0.94 31.14 12.10
CA MET A 121 0.20 30.83 13.33
C MET A 121 -0.99 31.72 13.76
N PRO A 122 -1.97 31.14 14.44
CA PRO A 122 -1.80 30.81 15.87
C PRO A 122 -1.55 29.33 16.18
#